data_AF-A0A940UB49-F1
#
_entry.id   AF-A0A940UB49-F1
#
_cell.length_a   1.000
_cell.length_b   1.000
_cell.length_c   1.000
_cell.angle_alpha   90.00
_cell.angle_beta   90.00
_cell.angle_gamma   90.00
#
_symmetry.space_group_name_H-M   'P 1'
#
loop_
_entity.id
_entity.type
_entity.pdbx_description
1 polymer ?
#
loop_
_entity_poly.entity_id
_entity_poly.type
_entity_poly.pdbx_seq_one_letter_code
_entity_poly.pdbx_strand_id
1 'polypeptide(L)'
;TTGIRFHPVEIVLSMIIKLGVVYLFGPPALSVLIFEIILNSNAMFSHSNFKLPLALDRFVRLVIVTPDMHRVHHSVIIRERNSNFGFNLSCWDRLFGTYRDQPEKGHEAMVIGLANFRAAEKLGLPRLLAMPFTSRHR
;
A
#
# COMPACT_ATOMS: atom_id res chain seq x y z
N THR A 1 -1.38 4.30 -10.72
CA THR A 1 -1.32 4.04 -9.27
C THR A 1 -0.25 3.00 -8.99
N THR A 2 0.43 3.06 -7.82
CA THR A 2 1.36 2.01 -7.37
C THR A 2 0.63 0.78 -6.81
N GLY A 3 -0.67 0.89 -6.50
CA GLY A 3 -1.47 -0.20 -5.89
C GLY A 3 -1.75 -1.42 -6.78
N ILE A 4 -1.18 -1.49 -7.99
CA ILE A 4 -1.25 -2.67 -8.89
C ILE A 4 0.11 -3.11 -9.43
N ARG A 5 1.21 -2.53 -8.91
CA ARG A 5 2.57 -2.80 -9.42
C ARG A 5 3.22 -3.92 -8.61
N PHE A 6 2.92 -5.15 -8.99
CA PHE A 6 3.44 -6.36 -8.33
C PHE A 6 4.23 -7.23 -9.31
N HIS A 7 5.13 -8.06 -8.78
CA HIS A 7 5.79 -9.05 -9.61
C HIS A 7 4.80 -10.18 -9.97
N PRO A 8 4.81 -10.73 -11.21
CA PRO A 8 3.85 -11.78 -11.60
C PRO A 8 3.87 -13.00 -10.67
N VAL A 9 5.07 -13.42 -10.24
CA VAL A 9 5.24 -14.54 -9.29
C VAL A 9 4.57 -14.25 -7.94
N GLU A 10 4.65 -13.00 -7.45
CA GLU A 10 4.02 -12.59 -6.19
C GLU A 10 2.49 -12.65 -6.29
N ILE A 11 1.93 -12.21 -7.43
CA ILE A 11 0.48 -12.28 -7.68
C ILE A 11 -0.01 -13.72 -7.75
N VAL A 12 0.70 -14.59 -8.48
CA VAL A 12 0.33 -16.01 -8.60
C VAL A 12 0.39 -16.69 -7.23
N LEU A 13 1.46 -16.46 -6.46
CA LEU A 13 1.59 -17.02 -5.12
C LEU A 13 0.47 -16.51 -4.19
N SER A 14 0.19 -15.21 -4.22
CA SER A 14 -0.89 -14.61 -3.44
C SER A 14 -2.27 -15.19 -3.80
N MET A 15 -2.51 -15.42 -5.10
CA MET A 15 -3.74 -16.07 -5.57
C MET A 15 -3.85 -17.51 -5.08
N ILE A 16 -2.78 -18.30 -5.15
CA ILE A 16 -2.77 -19.69 -4.65
C ILE A 16 -3.10 -19.73 -3.16
N ILE A 17 -2.45 -18.89 -2.35
CA ILE A 17 -2.69 -18.82 -0.90
C ILE A 17 -4.15 -18.41 -0.64
N LYS A 18 -4.63 -17.34 -1.29
CA LYS A 18 -5.99 -16.84 -1.11
C LYS A 18 -7.04 -17.88 -1.49
N LEU A 19 -6.90 -18.52 -2.65
CA LEU A 19 -7.81 -19.57 -3.11
C LEU A 19 -7.74 -20.81 -2.20
N GLY A 20 -6.55 -21.16 -1.70
CA GLY A 20 -6.38 -22.24 -0.74
C GLY A 20 -7.14 -21.99 0.56
N VAL A 21 -7.09 -20.75 1.09
CA VAL A 21 -7.87 -20.35 2.28
C VAL A 21 -9.37 -20.39 1.99
N VAL A 22 -9.82 -19.87 0.84
CA VAL A 22 -11.23 -19.93 0.44
C VAL A 22 -11.70 -21.38 0.33
N TYR A 23 -10.91 -22.25 -0.29
CA TYR A 23 -11.23 -23.68 -0.40
C TYR A 23 -11.29 -24.36 0.97
N LEU A 24 -10.32 -24.09 1.85
CA LEU A 24 -10.22 -24.72 3.16
C LEU A 24 -11.37 -24.36 4.11
N PHE A 25 -11.78 -23.08 4.13
CA PHE A 25 -12.82 -22.60 5.06
C PHE A 25 -14.21 -22.52 4.42
N GLY A 26 -14.30 -22.65 3.09
CA GLY A 26 -15.56 -22.64 2.34
C GLY A 26 -16.48 -21.44 2.61
N PRO A 27 -15.98 -20.19 2.69
CA PRO A 27 -16.85 -19.05 2.92
C PRO A 27 -17.83 -18.88 1.73
N PRO A 28 -19.01 -18.28 1.94
CA PRO A 28 -19.96 -18.02 0.86
C PRO A 28 -19.32 -17.21 -0.28
N ALA A 29 -19.63 -17.57 -1.53
CA ALA A 29 -19.08 -16.90 -2.71
C ALA A 29 -19.34 -15.38 -2.70
N LEU A 30 -20.51 -14.96 -2.20
CA LEU A 30 -20.85 -13.55 -2.05
C LEU A 30 -19.91 -12.83 -1.06
N SER A 31 -19.51 -13.48 0.04
CA SER A 31 -18.56 -12.91 1.00
C SER A 31 -17.19 -12.70 0.38
N VAL A 32 -16.72 -13.65 -0.44
CA VAL A 32 -15.47 -13.52 -1.18
C VAL A 32 -15.56 -12.38 -2.19
N LEU A 33 -16.67 -12.26 -2.92
CA LEU A 33 -16.88 -11.17 -3.87
C LEU A 33 -16.88 -9.79 -3.19
N ILE A 34 -17.60 -9.63 -2.08
CA ILE A 34 -17.64 -8.38 -1.31
C ILE A 34 -16.25 -8.04 -0.78
N PHE A 35 -15.53 -9.04 -0.24
CA PHE A 35 -14.15 -8.86 0.23
C PHE A 35 -13.25 -8.35 -0.90
N GLU A 36 -13.29 -8.95 -2.09
CA GLU A 36 -12.47 -8.52 -3.23
C GLU A 36 -12.79 -7.10 -3.67
N ILE A 37 -14.08 -6.74 -3.72
CA ILE A 37 -14.49 -5.38 -4.07
C ILE A 37 -13.92 -4.37 -3.06
N ILE A 38 -14.06 -4.65 -1.76
CA ILE A 38 -13.54 -3.78 -0.70
C ILE A 38 -12.02 -3.69 -0.77
N LEU A 39 -11.33 -4.83 -0.89
CA LEU A 39 -9.87 -4.92 -0.95
C LEU A 39 -9.31 -4.08 -2.11
N ASN A 40 -9.82 -4.28 -3.32
CA ASN A 40 -9.35 -3.58 -4.50
C ASN A 40 -9.73 -2.09 -4.47
N SER A 41 -10.93 -1.76 -4.01
CA SER A 41 -11.37 -0.36 -3.90
C SER A 41 -10.49 0.43 -2.93
N ASN A 42 -10.16 -0.14 -1.76
CA ASN A 42 -9.25 0.50 -0.81
C ASN A 42 -7.83 0.62 -1.37
N ALA A 43 -7.32 -0.41 -2.04
CA ALA A 43 -6.02 -0.33 -2.71
C ALA A 43 -5.96 0.82 -3.72
N MET A 44 -7.02 1.00 -4.51
CA MET A 44 -7.08 2.05 -5.51
C MET A 44 -7.25 3.43 -4.87
N PHE A 45 -8.06 3.51 -3.82
CA PHE A 45 -8.28 4.74 -3.07
C PHE A 45 -7.01 5.23 -2.38
N SER A 46 -6.36 4.39 -1.56
CA SER A 46 -5.18 4.75 -0.78
C SER A 46 -3.96 5.09 -1.64
N HIS A 47 -3.87 4.54 -2.85
CA HIS A 47 -2.83 4.86 -3.83
C HIS A 47 -3.28 5.85 -4.92
N SER A 48 -4.42 6.51 -4.75
CA SER A 48 -4.87 7.56 -5.66
C SER A 48 -4.13 8.88 -5.43
N ASN A 49 -4.20 9.77 -6.41
CA ASN A 49 -3.73 11.15 -6.27
C ASN A 49 -4.85 12.08 -5.74
N PHE A 50 -5.94 11.51 -5.22
CA PHE A 50 -7.08 12.29 -4.75
C PHE A 50 -6.70 13.07 -3.48
N LYS A 51 -6.94 14.39 -3.50
CA LYS A 51 -6.72 15.26 -2.34
C LYS A 51 -8.07 15.52 -1.69
N LEU A 52 -8.34 14.82 -0.59
CA LEU A 52 -9.55 15.05 0.21
C LEU A 52 -9.49 16.45 0.84
N PRO A 53 -10.63 17.16 0.98
CA PRO A 53 -10.70 18.31 1.85
C PRO A 53 -10.26 17.93 3.27
N LEU A 54 -9.45 18.76 3.92
CA LEU A 54 -8.81 18.43 5.20
C LEU A 54 -9.81 18.01 6.29
N ALA A 55 -10.99 18.63 6.34
CA ALA A 55 -12.04 18.26 7.27
C ALA A 55 -12.53 16.83 7.02
N LEU A 56 -12.79 16.47 5.76
CA LEU A 56 -13.24 15.13 5.39
C LEU A 56 -12.16 14.09 5.68
N ASP A 57 -10.92 14.37 5.27
CA ASP A 57 -9.79 13.48 5.53
C ASP A 57 -9.62 13.18 7.02
N ARG A 58 -9.72 14.20 7.90
CA ARG A 58 -9.65 14.03 9.37
C ARG A 58 -10.66 13.03 9.91
N PHE A 59 -11.91 13.05 9.42
CA PHE A 59 -12.94 12.11 9.86
C PHE A 59 -12.76 10.72 9.24
N VAL A 60 -12.55 10.66 7.93
CA VAL A 60 -12.41 9.39 7.20
C VAL A 60 -11.22 8.61 7.72
N ARG A 61 -10.09 9.29 7.96
CA ARG A 61 -8.85 8.65 8.42
C ARG A 61 -8.92 8.05 9.82
N LEU A 62 -10.00 8.25 10.57
CA LEU A 62 -10.23 7.55 11.85
C LEU A 62 -10.54 6.07 11.66
N VAL A 63 -11.13 5.71 10.52
CA VAL A 63 -11.58 4.34 10.24
C VAL A 63 -10.90 3.76 9.00
N ILE A 64 -10.82 4.52 7.91
CA ILE A 64 -10.32 4.08 6.61
C ILE A 64 -8.95 4.69 6.33
N VAL A 65 -8.07 3.96 5.67
CA VAL A 65 -6.78 4.48 5.23
C VAL A 65 -6.97 5.44 4.04
N THR A 66 -6.72 6.73 4.23
CA THR A 66 -6.87 7.76 3.19
C THR A 66 -5.62 7.89 2.31
N PRO A 67 -5.71 8.54 1.13
CA PRO A 67 -4.56 8.72 0.24
C PRO A 67 -3.38 9.40 0.95
N ASP A 68 -3.65 10.50 1.66
CA ASP A 68 -2.59 11.25 2.36
C ASP A 68 -2.04 10.49 3.56
N MET A 69 -2.86 9.73 4.30
CA MET A 69 -2.37 8.86 5.37
C MET A 69 -1.41 7.79 4.81
N HIS A 70 -1.84 7.09 3.77
CA HIS A 70 -1.04 6.03 3.15
C HIS A 70 0.23 6.57 2.49
N ARG A 71 0.20 7.78 1.92
CA ARG A 71 1.37 8.35 1.24
C ARG A 71 2.57 8.53 2.18
N VAL A 72 2.35 8.77 3.48
CA VAL A 72 3.43 8.87 4.49
C VAL A 72 4.24 7.57 4.56
N HIS A 73 3.58 6.42 4.46
CA HIS A 73 4.23 5.11 4.38
C HIS A 73 5.13 4.99 3.14
N HIS A 74 4.83 5.67 2.03
CA HIS A 74 5.67 5.67 0.82
C HIS A 74 6.85 6.63 0.86
N SER A 75 7.04 7.36 1.98
CA SER A 75 8.16 8.28 2.13
C SER A 75 9.51 7.57 1.95
N VAL A 76 10.47 8.29 1.39
CA VAL A 76 11.86 7.83 1.34
C VAL A 76 12.55 7.87 2.70
N ILE A 77 12.00 8.64 3.66
CA ILE A 77 12.52 8.78 5.01
C ILE A 77 12.04 7.61 5.86
N ILE A 78 12.98 6.84 6.41
CA ILE A 78 12.68 5.56 7.10
C ILE A 78 11.69 5.72 8.26
N ARG A 79 11.81 6.78 9.07
CA ARG A 79 10.90 7.04 10.21
C ARG A 79 9.46 7.36 9.80
N GLU A 80 9.27 7.86 8.57
CA GLU A 80 7.94 8.11 7.99
C GLU A 80 7.42 6.85 7.32
N ARG A 81 8.27 6.15 6.56
CA ARG A 81 7.94 4.87 5.94
C ARG A 81 7.49 3.81 6.94
N ASN A 82 8.18 3.73 8.09
CA ASN A 82 7.87 2.76 9.14
C ASN A 82 6.70 3.26 10.03
N SER A 83 5.62 3.70 9.40
CA SER A 83 4.37 4.15 10.01
C SER A 83 3.20 3.86 9.07
N ASN A 84 1.96 3.99 9.54
CA ASN A 84 0.74 3.80 8.74
C ASN A 84 0.70 2.48 7.96
N PHE A 85 0.91 1.35 8.65
CA PHE A 85 0.92 -0.01 8.10
C PHE A 85 -0.47 -0.56 7.75
N GLY A 86 -1.54 0.07 8.25
CA GLY A 86 -2.91 -0.31 7.91
C GLY A 86 -3.13 -0.26 6.39
N PHE A 87 -3.84 -1.28 5.88
CA PHE A 87 -4.21 -1.35 4.46
C PHE A 87 -5.63 -0.82 4.21
N ASN A 88 -6.64 -1.45 4.84
CA ASN A 88 -8.04 -1.00 4.75
C ASN A 88 -8.42 -0.09 5.93
N LEU A 89 -8.12 -0.56 7.15
CA LEU A 89 -8.54 0.08 8.39
C LEU A 89 -7.36 0.77 9.08
N SER A 90 -7.53 2.04 9.44
CA SER A 90 -6.50 2.86 10.09
C SER A 90 -6.49 2.72 11.63
N CYS A 91 -7.47 2.01 12.20
CA CYS A 91 -7.54 1.78 13.64
C CYS A 91 -6.34 0.95 14.15
N TRP A 92 -5.81 0.05 13.33
CA TRP A 92 -4.63 -0.75 13.67
C TRP A 92 -3.41 0.12 13.97
N ASP A 93 -3.18 1.17 13.18
CA ASP A 93 -2.05 2.06 13.40
C ASP A 93 -2.14 2.84 14.71
N ARG A 94 -3.35 3.14 15.16
CA ARG A 94 -3.57 3.79 16.46
C ARG A 94 -3.41 2.79 17.59
N LEU A 95 -3.95 1.58 17.43
CA LEU A 95 -3.85 0.52 18.42
C LEU A 95 -2.39 0.12 18.69
N PHE A 96 -1.57 0.07 17.64
CA PHE A 96 -0.16 -0.34 17.74
C PHE A 96 0.84 0.83 17.78
N GLY A 97 0.35 2.08 17.87
CA GLY A 97 1.20 3.26 18.00
C GLY A 97 2.06 3.59 16.77
N THR A 98 1.67 3.12 15.58
CA THR A 98 2.34 3.35 14.30
C THR A 98 1.70 4.46 13.46
N TYR A 99 0.66 5.12 13.98
CA TYR A 99 -0.01 6.23 13.28
C TYR A 99 0.89 7.46 13.16
N ARG A 100 0.99 8.00 11.94
CA ARG A 100 1.66 9.26 11.64
C ARG A 100 0.77 10.15 10.77
N ASP A 101 0.44 11.33 11.27
CA ASP A 101 -0.49 12.22 10.58
C ASP A 101 0.13 12.91 9.35
N GLN A 102 1.35 13.45 9.53
CA GLN A 102 2.05 14.29 8.56
C GLN A 102 3.50 13.83 8.37
N PRO A 103 4.03 13.89 7.14
CA PRO A 103 5.47 13.82 6.92
C PRO A 103 6.13 15.13 7.33
N GLU A 104 7.42 15.11 7.63
CA GLU A 104 8.19 16.26 8.14
C GLU A 104 8.15 17.46 7.18
N LYS A 105 8.16 17.21 5.86
CA LYS A 105 8.13 18.25 4.83
C LYS A 105 6.72 18.59 4.33
N GLY A 106 5.68 18.02 4.95
CA GLY A 106 4.31 18.07 4.44
C GLY A 106 4.11 17.23 3.16
N HIS A 107 2.86 16.91 2.83
CA HIS A 107 2.54 16.00 1.72
C HIS A 107 2.97 16.51 0.33
N GLU A 108 3.15 17.82 0.16
CA GLU A 108 3.53 18.43 -1.12
C GLU A 108 5.04 18.35 -1.41
N ALA A 109 5.88 18.51 -0.39
CA ALA A 109 7.34 18.45 -0.53
C ALA A 109 7.95 17.09 -0.12
N MET A 110 7.12 16.13 0.29
CA MET A 110 7.55 14.77 0.57
C MET A 110 7.99 14.05 -0.71
N VAL A 111 9.10 13.31 -0.62
CA VAL A 111 9.59 12.49 -1.72
C VAL A 111 9.21 11.03 -1.47
N ILE A 112 8.56 10.40 -2.45
CA ILE A 112 8.13 9.00 -2.38
C ILE A 112 9.08 8.05 -3.10
N GLY A 113 9.09 6.79 -2.68
CA GLY A 113 9.76 5.69 -3.36
C GLY A 113 11.01 5.17 -2.66
N LEU A 114 11.78 4.35 -3.36
CA LEU A 114 12.99 3.73 -2.83
C LEU A 114 14.20 4.64 -3.03
N ALA A 115 14.95 4.93 -1.96
CA ALA A 115 16.13 5.79 -2.03
C ALA A 115 17.17 5.29 -3.04
N ASN A 116 17.33 3.97 -3.16
CA ASN A 116 18.38 3.34 -3.96
C ASN A 116 17.97 3.07 -5.43
N PHE A 117 16.69 3.27 -5.79
CA PHE A 117 16.16 2.93 -7.11
C PHE A 117 15.46 4.14 -7.75
N ARG A 118 16.25 5.16 -8.11
CA ARG A 118 15.74 6.45 -8.63
C ARG A 118 16.02 6.71 -10.12
N ALA A 119 16.96 5.99 -10.70
CA ALA A 119 17.31 6.10 -12.12
C ALA A 119 16.28 5.33 -12.98
N ALA A 120 15.23 6.02 -13.44
CA ALA A 120 14.12 5.40 -14.18
C ALA A 120 14.60 4.71 -15.48
N GLU A 121 15.60 5.27 -16.15
CA GLU A 121 16.27 4.72 -17.32
C GLU A 121 16.96 3.37 -17.04
N LYS A 122 17.25 3.09 -15.77
CA LYS A 122 17.82 1.83 -15.29
C LYS A 122 16.76 0.85 -14.79
N LEU A 123 15.46 1.16 -14.88
CA LEU A 123 14.36 0.36 -14.34
C LEU A 123 13.38 -0.12 -15.44
N GLY A 124 13.90 -0.61 -16.55
CA GLY A 124 13.09 -1.26 -17.59
C GLY A 124 12.45 -2.56 -17.11
N LEU A 125 11.38 -3.01 -17.80
CA LEU A 125 10.61 -4.20 -17.43
C LEU A 125 11.49 -5.45 -17.18
N PRO A 126 12.48 -5.81 -18.02
CA PRO A 126 13.32 -6.98 -17.76
C PRO A 126 14.09 -6.86 -16.44
N ARG A 127 14.58 -5.66 -16.13
CA ARG A 127 15.30 -5.41 -14.88
C ARG A 127 14.36 -5.42 -13.68
N LEU A 128 13.15 -4.86 -13.79
CA LEU A 128 12.15 -4.94 -12.72
C LEU A 128 11.77 -6.38 -12.39
N LEU A 129 11.65 -7.25 -13.40
CA LEU A 129 11.39 -8.69 -13.23
C LEU A 129 12.60 -9.43 -12.62
N ALA A 130 13.82 -9.08 -13.01
CA ALA A 130 15.03 -9.70 -12.48
C ALA A 130 15.44 -9.18 -11.09
N MET A 131 14.97 -7.99 -10.68
CA MET A 131 15.42 -7.30 -9.47
C MET A 131 15.30 -8.15 -8.19
N PRO A 132 14.18 -8.87 -7.93
CA PRO A 132 14.05 -9.69 -6.72
C PRO A 132 15.07 -10.84 -6.62
N PHE A 133 15.65 -11.27 -7.74
CA PHE A 133 16.60 -12.39 -7.82
C PHE A 133 18.05 -11.95 -7.92
N THR A 134 18.29 -10.65 -8.18
CA THR A 134 19.62 -10.12 -8.51
C THR A 134 20.09 -9.03 -7.56
N SER A 135 19.17 -8.33 -6.88
CA SER A 135 19.57 -7.33 -5.89
C SER A 135 20.08 -8.02 -4.63
N ARG A 136 21.39 -7.98 -4.39
CA ARG A 136 21.92 -8.18 -3.04
C ARG A 136 21.48 -6.98 -2.20
N HIS A 137 20.67 -7.22 -1.18
CA HIS A 137 20.32 -6.19 -0.20
C HIS A 137 21.61 -5.61 0.42
N ARG A 138 21.95 -4.39 0.03
CA ARG A 138 22.89 -3.49 0.71
C ARG A 138 22.26 -2.12 0.80
#